data_AF-A0A7C5E9F9-F1
#
_entry.id   AF-A0A7C5E9F9-F1
#
_cell.length_a   1.000
_cell.length_b   1.000
_cell.length_c   1.000
_cell.angle_alpha   90.00
_cell.angle_beta   90.00
_cell.angle_gamma   90.00
#
_symmetry.space_group_name_H-M   'P 1'
#
loop_
_entity.id
_entity.type
_entity.pdbx_description
1 polymer ?
#
loop_
_entity_poly.entity_id
_entity_poly.type
_entity_poly.pdbx_seq_one_letter_code
_entity_poly.pdbx_strand_id
1 'polypeptide(L)'
;MIFNQENLDDLDPEKEQKIGQFFKEKENSDFVFVTHFPTLKRPFYTLPDPKNPEYSLSFDLLFDGLEIVSGSLRIHKFENLLDSLKKRNLDPKNFQYYLSAFEYGMPPHGG
;
A
#
# COMPACT_ATOMS: atom_id res chain seq x y z
N MET A 1 6.40 8.77 -12.72
CA MET A 1 7.27 7.60 -12.97
C MET A 1 7.06 6.58 -11.84
N ILE A 2 7.19 5.27 -12.12
CA ILE A 2 6.97 4.19 -11.14
C ILE A 2 8.33 3.65 -10.69
N PHE A 3 8.64 3.74 -9.40
CA PHE A 3 9.83 3.15 -8.81
C PHE A 3 9.46 1.87 -8.05
N ASN A 4 10.07 0.75 -8.43
CA ASN A 4 9.92 -0.57 -7.79
C ASN A 4 11.30 -1.00 -7.28
N GLN A 5 11.55 -0.93 -5.97
CA GLN A 5 12.83 -1.36 -5.38
C GLN A 5 12.64 -2.57 -4.48
N GLU A 6 13.54 -3.55 -4.63
CA GLU A 6 13.70 -4.71 -3.76
C GLU A 6 14.37 -4.32 -2.44
N ASN A 7 13.69 -3.52 -1.61
CA ASN A 7 13.91 -3.29 -0.16
C ASN A 7 13.19 -2.00 0.26
N LEU A 8 11.86 -1.99 0.07
CA LEU A 8 10.98 -0.94 0.61
C LEU A 8 10.81 -1.07 2.15
N ASP A 9 11.60 -1.94 2.77
CA ASP A 9 11.59 -2.23 4.20
C ASP A 9 12.07 -1.08 5.07
N ASP A 10 12.44 0.08 4.54
CA ASP A 10 12.63 1.31 5.30
C ASP A 10 12.60 2.50 4.32
N LEU A 11 11.43 2.88 3.78
CA LEU A 11 11.30 4.18 3.12
C LEU A 11 11.27 5.26 4.21
N ASP A 12 12.44 5.76 4.57
CA ASP A 12 12.60 6.86 5.51
C ASP A 12 12.60 8.20 4.75
N PRO A 13 12.42 9.33 5.47
CA PRO A 13 12.41 10.66 4.84
C PRO A 13 13.68 10.98 4.03
N GLU A 14 14.84 10.44 4.41
CA GLU A 14 16.09 10.69 3.67
C GLU A 14 16.08 9.98 2.32
N LYS A 15 15.54 8.76 2.26
CA LYS A 15 15.39 8.01 1.00
C LYS A 15 14.32 8.62 0.10
N GLU A 16 13.20 9.10 0.65
CA GLU A 16 12.18 9.83 -0.13
C GLU A 16 12.77 11.05 -0.82
N GLN A 17 13.57 11.84 -0.09
CA GLN A 17 14.30 13.00 -0.63
C GLN A 17 15.25 12.60 -1.76
N LYS A 18 16.04 11.53 -1.57
CA LYS A 18 16.94 11.03 -2.61
C LYS A 18 16.18 10.54 -3.85
N ILE A 19 15.04 9.88 -3.69
CA ILE A 19 14.17 9.45 -4.79
C ILE A 19 13.64 10.68 -5.55
N GLY A 20 13.12 11.67 -4.82
CA GLY A 20 12.65 12.93 -5.41
C GLY A 20 13.73 13.62 -6.22
N GLN A 21 14.91 13.83 -5.63
CA GLN A 21 16.05 14.44 -6.31
C GLN A 21 16.48 13.66 -7.56
N PHE A 22 16.58 12.33 -7.46
CA PHE A 22 16.96 11.48 -8.59
C PHE A 22 16.02 11.65 -9.79
N PHE A 23 14.70 11.63 -9.57
CA PHE A 23 13.73 11.80 -10.64
C PHE A 23 13.60 13.24 -11.12
N LYS A 24 13.89 14.23 -10.26
CA LYS A 24 14.02 15.61 -10.69
C LYS A 24 15.19 15.79 -11.65
N GLU A 25 16.35 15.21 -11.36
CA GLU A 25 17.55 15.31 -12.20
C GLU A 25 17.44 14.49 -13.50
N LYS A 26 16.89 13.27 -13.42
CA LYS A 26 16.83 12.35 -14.57
C LYS A 26 15.67 12.64 -15.51
N GLU A 27 14.54 13.06 -14.98
CA GLU A 27 13.26 13.07 -15.70
C GLU A 27 12.55 14.42 -15.60
N ASN A 28 13.15 15.41 -14.93
CA ASN A 28 12.56 16.72 -14.66
C ASN A 28 11.15 16.63 -14.05
N SER A 29 10.93 15.66 -13.17
CA SER A 29 9.65 15.42 -12.50
C SER A 29 9.73 15.75 -11.03
N ASP A 30 8.83 16.62 -10.54
CA ASP A 30 8.64 16.91 -9.11
C ASP A 30 7.76 15.86 -8.42
N PHE A 31 7.06 15.03 -9.19
CA PHE A 31 6.14 14.01 -8.70
C PHE A 31 6.67 12.60 -8.96
N VAL A 32 6.61 11.74 -7.95
CA VAL A 32 7.04 10.33 -8.05
C VAL A 32 6.02 9.43 -7.37
N PHE A 33 5.57 8.40 -8.07
CA PHE A 33 4.82 7.30 -7.44
C PHE A 33 5.79 6.20 -7.04
N VAL A 34 5.87 5.94 -5.74
CA VAL A 34 6.51 4.73 -5.21
C VAL A 34 5.40 3.71 -5.04
N THR A 35 5.58 2.49 -5.56
CA THR A 35 4.53 1.48 -5.54
C THR A 35 5.05 0.16 -5.00
N HIS A 36 4.15 -0.78 -4.68
CA HIS A 36 4.49 -2.12 -4.25
C HIS A 36 5.20 -2.19 -2.90
N PHE A 37 4.60 -1.62 -1.85
CA PHE A 37 5.17 -1.68 -0.50
C PHE A 37 4.97 -3.07 0.16
N PRO A 38 5.84 -3.45 1.11
CA PRO A 38 5.73 -4.70 1.86
C PRO A 38 4.35 -4.81 2.52
N THR A 39 3.64 -5.91 2.26
CA THR A 39 2.26 -6.12 2.69
C THR A 39 2.09 -6.00 4.20
N LEU A 40 3.06 -6.47 4.97
CA LEU A 40 3.02 -6.44 6.44
C LEU A 40 3.18 -5.03 7.02
N LYS A 41 3.79 -4.11 6.29
CA LYS A 41 3.92 -2.70 6.70
C LYS A 41 2.67 -1.87 6.41
N ARG A 42 1.80 -2.36 5.53
CA ARG A 42 0.54 -1.69 5.19
C ARG A 42 -0.62 -2.15 6.09
N PRO A 43 -1.68 -1.33 6.23
CA PRO A 43 -2.86 -1.71 7.00
C PRO A 43 -3.47 -3.04 6.55
N PHE A 44 -4.18 -3.73 7.45
CA PHE A 44 -4.70 -5.08 7.21
C PHE A 44 -5.64 -5.19 5.98
N TYR A 45 -6.28 -4.10 5.59
CA TYR A 45 -7.20 -4.06 4.46
C TYR A 45 -6.51 -3.88 3.11
N THR A 46 -5.19 -3.69 3.06
CA THR A 46 -4.45 -3.48 1.81
C THR A 46 -4.31 -4.79 1.03
N LEU A 47 -4.64 -4.75 -0.27
CA LEU A 47 -4.62 -5.91 -1.17
C LEU A 47 -3.17 -6.34 -1.49
N PRO A 48 -2.77 -7.59 -1.20
CA PRO A 48 -1.47 -8.13 -1.63
C PRO A 48 -1.38 -8.20 -3.17
N ASP A 49 -0.18 -8.06 -3.73
CA ASP A 49 0.04 -8.24 -5.16
C ASP A 49 -0.16 -9.74 -5.52
N PRO A 50 -1.04 -10.07 -6.48
CA PRO A 50 -1.26 -11.45 -6.91
C PRO A 50 0.00 -12.10 -7.52
N LYS A 51 0.98 -11.32 -8.00
CA LYS A 51 2.25 -11.84 -8.53
C LYS A 51 3.27 -12.11 -7.44
N ASN A 52 3.35 -11.27 -6.42
CA ASN A 52 4.19 -11.48 -5.24
C ASN A 52 3.50 -10.96 -3.97
N PRO A 53 2.85 -11.85 -3.18
CA PRO A 53 2.11 -11.46 -1.98
C PRO A 53 2.93 -10.83 -0.85
N GLU A 54 4.27 -10.92 -0.88
CA GLU A 54 5.15 -10.20 0.05
C GLU A 54 4.98 -8.68 -0.10
N TYR A 55 4.63 -8.22 -1.30
CA TYR A 55 4.31 -6.84 -1.63
C TYR A 55 2.81 -6.65 -1.83
N SER A 56 2.38 -5.40 -1.76
CA SER A 56 0.97 -5.01 -1.86
C SER A 56 0.71 -4.06 -3.02
N LEU A 57 -0.52 -4.04 -3.52
CA LEU A 57 -0.98 -3.06 -4.52
C LEU A 57 -1.29 -1.72 -3.84
N SER A 58 -0.25 -1.11 -3.27
CA SER A 58 -0.24 0.20 -2.62
C SER A 58 0.73 1.15 -3.31
N PHE A 59 0.54 2.45 -3.05
CA PHE A 59 1.41 3.50 -3.53
C PHE A 59 1.52 4.64 -2.52
N ASP A 60 2.63 5.35 -2.60
CA ASP A 60 2.79 6.70 -2.05
C ASP A 60 3.14 7.66 -3.19
N LEU A 61 2.58 8.86 -3.15
CA LEU A 61 2.92 9.96 -4.06
C LEU A 61 3.84 10.92 -3.32
N LEU A 62 5.05 11.06 -3.85
CA LEU A 62 6.01 12.05 -3.39
C LEU A 62 5.89 13.31 -4.25
N PHE A 63 5.92 14.48 -3.60
CA PHE A 63 6.14 15.78 -4.23
C PHE A 63 7.42 16.38 -3.64
N ASP A 64 8.41 16.66 -4.50
CA ASP A 64 9.73 17.16 -4.09
C ASP A 64 10.36 16.32 -2.95
N GLY A 65 10.25 14.99 -3.09
CA GLY A 65 10.78 14.03 -2.13
C GLY A 65 10.06 13.98 -0.78
N LEU A 66 8.84 14.53 -0.69
CA LEU A 66 7.98 14.45 0.49
C LEU A 66 6.70 13.68 0.16
N GLU A 67 6.36 12.67 0.97
CA GLU A 67 5.05 12.01 0.87
C GLU A 67 3.89 13.00 1.08
N ILE A 68 2.99 13.08 0.09
CA ILE A 68 1.77 13.90 0.16
C ILE A 68 0.47 13.11 0.12
N VAL A 69 0.50 11.88 -0.40
CA VAL A 69 -0.67 10.98 -0.49
C VAL A 69 -0.21 9.53 -0.37
N SER A 70 -0.92 8.74 0.45
CA SER A 70 -0.79 7.29 0.48
C SER A 70 -2.11 6.62 0.12
N GLY A 71 -2.05 5.60 -0.75
CA GLY A 71 -3.23 4.91 -1.25
C GLY A 71 -2.99 3.42 -1.49
N SER A 72 -4.07 2.64 -1.59
CA SER A 72 -3.99 1.25 -2.03
C SER A 72 -5.28 0.70 -2.61
N LEU A 73 -5.17 -0.38 -3.37
CA LEU A 73 -6.30 -1.28 -3.58
C LEU A 73 -6.63 -1.98 -2.25
N ARG A 74 -7.91 -2.20 -2.00
CA ARG A 74 -8.41 -2.81 -0.77
C ARG A 74 -8.84 -4.26 -1.02
N ILE A 75 -8.68 -5.10 0.00
CA ILE A 75 -9.22 -6.45 0.00
C ILE A 75 -10.74 -6.34 0.00
N HIS A 76 -11.38 -6.81 -1.07
CA HIS A 76 -12.83 -6.75 -1.26
C HIS A 76 -13.52 -8.10 -1.00
N LYS A 77 -12.78 -9.19 -0.84
CA LYS A 77 -13.34 -10.51 -0.48
C LYS A 77 -13.31 -10.69 1.03
N PHE A 78 -14.47 -10.97 1.62
CA PHE A 78 -14.65 -11.14 3.07
C PHE A 78 -13.66 -12.15 3.68
N GLU A 79 -13.55 -13.35 3.12
CA GLU A 79 -12.65 -14.40 3.62
C GLU A 79 -11.18 -13.96 3.62
N ASN A 80 -10.73 -13.31 2.55
CA ASN A 80 -9.36 -12.81 2.45
C ASN A 80 -9.07 -11.73 3.52
N LEU A 81 -10.07 -10.92 3.86
CA LEU A 81 -9.95 -9.88 4.87
C LEU A 81 -9.86 -10.47 6.28
N LEU A 82 -10.65 -11.51 6.57
CA LEU A 82 -10.54 -12.29 7.81
C LEU A 82 -9.16 -12.95 7.96
N ASP A 83 -8.64 -13.54 6.89
CA ASP A 83 -7.30 -14.14 6.91
C ASP A 83 -6.21 -13.10 7.11
N SER A 84 -6.38 -11.91 6.52
CA SER A 84 -5.48 -10.77 6.69
C SER A 84 -5.43 -10.27 8.15
N LEU A 85 -6.57 -10.25 8.84
CA LEU A 85 -6.68 -9.94 10.27
C LEU A 85 -6.00 -11.01 11.12
N LYS A 86 -6.27 -12.29 10.87
CA LYS A 86 -5.64 -13.43 11.58
C LYS A 86 -4.12 -13.41 11.47
N LYS A 87 -3.58 -13.19 10.26
CA LYS A 87 -2.13 -13.10 10.02
C LYS A 87 -1.44 -11.99 10.83
N ARG A 88 -2.18 -10.93 11.18
CA ARG A 88 -1.69 -9.80 11.98
C ARG A 88 -2.09 -9.89 13.45
N ASN A 89 -2.63 -11.03 13.90
CA ASN A 89 -3.09 -11.26 15.26
C ASN A 89 -4.13 -10.23 15.74
N LEU A 90 -5.01 -9.80 14.82
CA LEU A 90 -6.11 -8.87 15.09
C LEU A 90 -7.42 -9.65 15.25
N ASP A 91 -8.18 -9.39 16.31
CA ASP A 91 -9.48 -10.01 16.54
C ASP A 91 -10.55 -9.43 15.59
N PRO A 92 -11.16 -10.24 14.69
CA PRO A 92 -12.22 -9.79 13.80
C PRO A 92 -13.43 -9.18 14.52
N LYS A 93 -13.67 -9.54 15.79
CA LYS A 93 -14.76 -8.96 16.59
C LYS A 93 -14.65 -7.44 16.74
N ASN A 94 -13.43 -6.91 16.73
CA ASN A 94 -13.19 -5.46 16.82
C ASN A 94 -13.53 -4.72 15.51
N PHE A 95 -13.77 -5.43 14.42
CA PHE A 95 -14.02 -4.87 13.09
C PHE A 95 -15.39 -5.26 12.52
N GLN A 96 -16.30 -5.82 13.33
CA GLN A 96 -17.58 -6.36 12.85
C GLN A 96 -18.37 -5.38 11.97
N TYR A 97 -18.48 -4.12 12.40
CA TYR A 97 -19.17 -3.09 11.62
C TYR A 97 -18.55 -2.91 10.22
N TYR A 98 -17.22 -2.80 10.14
CA TYR A 98 -16.49 -2.71 8.88
C TYR A 98 -16.66 -3.98 8.03
N LEU A 99 -16.51 -5.16 8.64
CA LEU A 99 -16.56 -6.46 7.96
C LEU A 99 -17.95 -6.78 7.39
N SER A 100 -19.02 -6.35 8.05
CA SER A 100 -20.41 -6.60 7.63
C SER A 100 -20.70 -6.10 6.21
N ALA A 101 -20.05 -5.01 5.77
CA ALA A 101 -20.23 -4.49 4.42
C ALA A 101 -19.70 -5.44 3.33
N PHE A 102 -18.74 -6.31 3.67
CA PHE A 102 -18.10 -7.23 2.74
C PHE A 102 -18.86 -8.57 2.60
N GLU A 103 -19.76 -8.88 3.55
CA GLU A 103 -20.57 -10.11 3.54
C GLU A 103 -21.59 -10.14 2.39
N TYR A 104 -22.05 -8.96 1.95
CA TYR A 104 -23.07 -8.82 0.91
C TYR A 104 -22.51 -8.56 -0.49
N GLY A 105 -21.19 -8.70 -0.66
CA GLY A 105 -20.49 -8.48 -1.91
C GLY A 105 -19.97 -7.05 -2.04
N MET A 106 -18.65 -6.91 -1.97
CA MET A 106 -17.94 -5.64 -2.15
C MET A 106 -17.21 -5.65 -3.50
N PRO A 107 -17.41 -4.63 -4.38
CA PRO A 107 -16.67 -4.55 -5.62
C PRO A 107 -15.18 -4.27 -5.37
N PRO A 108 -14.29 -4.61 -6.31
CA PRO A 108 -12.90 -4.14 -6.27
C PRO A 108 -12.85 -2.61 -6.17
N HIS A 109 -12.11 -2.09 -5.20
CA HIS A 109 -12.01 -0.66 -4.93
C HIS A 109 -10.64 -0.31 -4.35
N GLY A 110 -10.32 0.97 -4.40
CA GLY A 110 -9.08 1.53 -3.88
C GLY A 110 -9.11 3.04 -3.87
N GLY A 111 -8.09 3.60 -3.25
CA GLY A 111 -7.91 5.03 -3.04
C GLY A 111 -6.69 5.28 -2.18
#